data_AF-A0AAV4T7T8-F1
#
_entry.id   AF-A0AAV4T7T8-F1
#
_cell.length_a   1.000
_cell.length_b   1.000
_cell.length_c   1.000
_cell.angle_alpha   90.00
_cell.angle_beta   90.00
_cell.angle_gamma   90.00
#
_symmetry.space_group_name_H-M   'P 1'
#
loop_
_entity.id
_entity.type
_entity.pdbx_description
1 polymer ?
#
loop_
_entity_poly.entity_id
_entity_poly.type
_entity_poly.pdbx_seq_one_letter_code
_entity_poly.pdbx_strand_id
1 'polypeptide(L)'
;MAPRFIKPLLYYGLRVDIITVLSITLHLFISDSPEYPSCNHDAAPYFFLQSINKAQCLFRSVQCPNYDDFLDGQCPPDSSKTDLMGLPAQQIPGLAPKSKFYLRTMADLPYCLQDGDEPA
;
A
#
# COMPACT_ATOMS: atom_id res chain seq x y z
N MET A 1 10.32 -15.14 6.09
CA MET A 1 9.87 -13.76 5.92
C MET A 1 9.45 -13.62 4.46
N ALA A 2 8.17 -13.41 4.14
CA ALA A 2 7.70 -13.39 2.75
C ALA A 2 6.85 -12.13 2.49
N PRO A 3 7.01 -11.45 1.34
CA PRO A 3 6.21 -10.27 1.00
C PRO A 3 4.79 -10.67 0.59
N ARG A 4 3.77 -9.89 0.99
CA ARG A 4 2.36 -10.12 0.65
C ARG A 4 1.92 -9.17 -0.47
N PHE A 5 1.42 -9.75 -1.56
CA PHE A 5 0.91 -9.07 -2.76
C PHE A 5 -0.57 -8.67 -2.62
N ILE A 6 -0.95 -7.54 -3.24
CA ILE A 6 -2.34 -7.02 -3.26
C ILE A 6 -2.97 -7.28 -4.65
N LYS A 7 -4.18 -7.87 -4.66
CA LYS A 7 -5.07 -7.96 -5.84
C LYS A 7 -6.29 -7.03 -5.64
N PRO A 8 -6.90 -6.48 -6.71
CA PRO A 8 -8.00 -5.52 -6.58
C PRO A 8 -9.35 -6.22 -6.42
N LEU A 9 -10.24 -5.66 -5.60
CA LEU A 9 -11.64 -6.10 -5.52
C LEU A 9 -12.63 -4.94 -5.60
N LEU A 10 -13.71 -5.24 -6.31
CA LEU A 10 -14.85 -4.41 -6.68
C LEU A 10 -15.74 -4.04 -5.47
N TYR A 11 -16.31 -2.85 -5.57
CA TYR A 11 -17.16 -2.16 -4.59
C TYR A 11 -18.62 -2.63 -4.70
N TYR A 12 -19.27 -2.99 -3.58
CA TYR A 12 -20.73 -2.95 -3.46
C TYR A 12 -21.13 -2.51 -2.05
N GLY A 13 -21.80 -1.36 -1.96
CA GLY A 13 -22.28 -0.77 -0.72
C GLY A 13 -23.67 -1.30 -0.32
N LEU A 14 -23.91 -1.39 0.99
CA LEU A 14 -25.24 -1.58 1.57
C LEU A 14 -25.58 -0.43 2.52
N ARG A 15 -26.81 0.08 2.40
CA ARG A 15 -27.44 1.06 3.29
C ARG A 15 -27.94 0.34 4.57
N VAL A 16 -27.88 1.00 5.72
CA VAL A 16 -28.32 0.46 7.02
C VAL A 16 -29.38 1.40 7.64
N ASP A 17 -30.55 0.85 8.00
CA ASP A 17 -31.66 1.56 8.66
C ASP A 17 -31.60 1.46 10.19
N ILE A 18 -32.15 2.48 10.86
CA ILE A 18 -32.06 2.78 12.31
C ILE A 18 -32.65 1.71 13.26
N ILE A 19 -33.47 0.78 12.78
CA ILE A 19 -34.13 -0.22 13.64
C ILE A 19 -33.15 -1.31 14.12
N THR A 20 -31.98 -1.45 13.47
CA THR A 20 -30.98 -2.46 13.86
C THR A 20 -30.20 -2.07 15.12
N VAL A 21 -30.27 -0.83 15.62
CA VAL A 21 -29.38 -0.32 16.69
C VAL A 21 -29.68 -0.94 18.07
N LEU A 22 -30.89 -1.43 18.34
CA LEU A 22 -31.26 -1.90 19.68
C LEU A 22 -30.91 -3.37 19.98
N SER A 23 -30.55 -4.18 18.98
CA SER A 23 -30.04 -5.56 19.17
C SER A 23 -28.51 -5.63 19.25
N ILE A 24 -27.81 -4.49 19.11
CA ILE A 24 -26.33 -4.47 18.99
C ILE A 24 -25.64 -4.47 20.36
N THR A 25 -26.34 -4.17 21.45
CA THR A 25 -25.72 -4.06 22.79
C THR A 25 -25.48 -5.40 23.50
N LEU A 26 -25.88 -6.54 22.90
CA LEU A 26 -25.59 -7.89 23.43
C LEU A 26 -24.93 -8.83 22.41
N HIS A 27 -24.40 -8.29 21.30
CA HIS A 27 -23.51 -9.02 20.39
C HIS A 27 -22.09 -8.45 20.43
N LEU A 28 -21.64 -8.01 21.61
CA LEU A 28 -20.21 -7.86 21.96
C LEU A 28 -19.47 -9.22 21.99
N PHE A 29 -19.78 -10.10 21.06
CA PHE A 29 -18.94 -11.19 20.61
C PHE A 29 -18.85 -11.02 19.10
N ILE A 30 -17.97 -10.10 18.70
CA ILE A 30 -17.32 -10.22 17.39
C ILE A 30 -16.83 -11.66 17.36
N SER A 31 -17.48 -12.46 16.52
CA SER A 31 -17.02 -13.80 16.21
C SER A 31 -15.67 -13.59 15.53
N ASP A 32 -14.59 -13.68 16.31
CA ASP A 32 -13.26 -13.87 15.76
C ASP A 32 -13.28 -15.29 15.17
N SER A 33 -13.70 -15.39 13.91
CA SER A 33 -13.66 -16.64 13.19
C SER A 33 -12.20 -16.99 12.95
N PRO A 34 -11.80 -18.25 13.18
CA PRO A 34 -10.42 -18.65 13.02
C PRO A 34 -10.05 -18.57 11.54
N GLU A 35 -8.99 -17.80 11.26
CA GLU A 35 -8.15 -17.87 10.07
C GLU A 35 -8.78 -17.52 8.71
N TYR A 36 -9.26 -16.29 8.56
CA TYR A 36 -9.05 -15.58 7.29
C TYR A 36 -8.06 -14.45 7.56
N PRO A 37 -6.80 -14.52 7.09
CA PRO A 37 -5.95 -13.34 7.14
C PRO A 37 -6.70 -12.26 6.36
N SER A 38 -7.17 -11.23 7.06
CA SER A 38 -7.71 -10.05 6.42
C SER A 38 -6.74 -9.65 5.33
N CYS A 39 -7.25 -9.48 4.11
CA CYS A 39 -6.46 -8.85 3.05
C CYS A 39 -5.91 -7.56 3.66
N ASN A 40 -4.61 -7.29 3.50
CA ASN A 40 -3.94 -6.13 4.10
C ASN A 40 -4.35 -4.81 3.42
N HIS A 41 -5.66 -4.63 3.23
CA HIS A 41 -6.31 -3.50 2.60
C HIS A 41 -6.07 -2.24 3.43
N ASP A 42 -6.06 -2.40 4.76
CA ASP A 42 -5.93 -1.30 5.71
C ASP A 42 -4.56 -0.62 5.64
N ALA A 43 -3.53 -1.29 5.09
CA ALA A 43 -2.20 -0.69 4.93
C ALA A 43 -2.19 0.52 4.00
N ALA A 44 -3.01 0.53 2.94
CA ALA A 44 -2.95 1.58 1.93
C ALA A 44 -3.32 2.97 2.50
N PRO A 45 -4.41 3.14 3.28
CA PRO A 45 -4.67 4.38 4.01
C PRO A 45 -3.52 4.83 4.91
N TYR A 46 -2.88 3.91 5.64
CA TYR A 46 -1.77 4.25 6.54
C TYR A 46 -0.55 4.80 5.78
N PHE A 47 -0.19 4.17 4.66
CA PHE A 47 0.90 4.65 3.80
C PHE A 47 0.56 6.02 3.18
N PHE A 48 -0.67 6.20 2.72
CA PHE A 48 -1.11 7.47 2.16
C PHE A 48 -1.05 8.59 3.20
N LEU A 49 -1.58 8.36 4.41
CA LEU A 49 -1.55 9.34 5.50
C LEU A 49 -0.11 9.74 5.87
N GLN A 50 0.81 8.77 5.94
CA GLN A 50 2.20 9.09 6.24
C GLN A 50 2.89 9.86 5.11
N SER A 51 2.53 9.60 3.84
CA SER A 51 3.10 10.31 2.68
C SER A 51 2.80 11.82 2.66
N ILE A 52 1.82 12.28 3.44
CA ILE A 52 1.44 13.70 3.54
C ILE A 52 2.59 14.52 4.14
N ASN A 53 3.28 13.98 5.16
CA ASN A 53 4.36 14.67 5.84
C ASN A 53 5.73 14.24 5.30
N LYS A 54 6.22 14.97 4.30
CA LYS A 54 7.53 14.73 3.66
C LYS A 54 8.72 14.76 4.62
N ALA A 55 8.61 15.45 5.76
CA ALA A 55 9.68 15.49 6.75
C ALA A 55 9.81 14.19 7.55
N GLN A 56 8.76 13.35 7.57
CA GLN A 56 8.76 12.09 8.30
C GLN A 56 9.07 10.89 7.41
N CYS A 57 8.66 10.93 6.14
CA CYS A 57 8.71 9.75 5.30
C CYS A 57 8.62 10.06 3.81
N LEU A 58 9.53 9.46 3.03
CA LEU A 58 9.54 9.56 1.57
C LEU A 58 9.43 8.16 0.97
N PHE A 59 8.26 7.84 0.43
CA PHE A 59 8.02 6.58 -0.25
C PHE A 59 8.54 6.62 -1.69
N ARG A 60 9.86 6.54 -1.86
CA ARG A 60 10.49 6.48 -3.19
C ARG A 60 10.13 5.17 -3.87
N SER A 61 9.62 5.27 -5.10
CA SER A 61 9.23 4.15 -5.93
C SER A 61 9.93 4.20 -7.28
N VAL A 62 10.18 3.03 -7.86
CA VAL A 62 10.86 2.86 -9.13
C VAL A 62 9.96 2.16 -10.14
N GLN A 63 9.98 2.62 -11.38
CA GLN A 63 9.27 1.99 -12.48
C GLN A 63 9.93 0.66 -12.80
N CYS A 64 9.14 -0.42 -12.84
CA CYS A 64 9.62 -1.74 -13.25
C CYS A 64 8.51 -2.51 -13.99
N PRO A 65 8.81 -3.48 -14.87
CA PRO A 65 7.79 -4.22 -15.62
C PRO A 65 6.89 -5.09 -14.73
N ASN A 66 7.51 -5.74 -13.75
CA ASN A 66 6.87 -6.63 -12.79
C ASN A 66 7.58 -6.57 -11.43
N TYR A 67 7.02 -7.22 -10.42
CA TYR A 67 7.56 -7.17 -9.05
C TYR A 67 8.79 -8.05 -8.86
N ASP A 68 8.89 -9.17 -9.59
CA ASP A 68 10.03 -10.09 -9.46
C ASP A 68 11.31 -9.41 -9.99
N ASP A 69 11.23 -8.72 -11.14
CA ASP A 69 12.32 -7.89 -11.66
C ASP A 69 12.78 -6.81 -10.65
N PHE A 70 11.83 -6.23 -9.90
CA PHE A 70 12.13 -5.27 -8.84
C PHE A 70 12.80 -5.93 -7.62
N LEU A 71 12.39 -7.16 -7.26
CA LEU A 71 13.05 -7.91 -6.20
C LEU A 71 14.48 -8.31 -6.58
N ASP A 72 14.70 -8.60 -7.86
CA ASP A 72 15.98 -9.02 -8.44
C ASP A 72 16.92 -7.85 -8.79
N GLY A 73 16.53 -6.60 -8.49
CA GLY A 73 17.37 -5.42 -8.71
C GLY A 73 17.52 -5.02 -10.19
N GLN A 74 16.66 -5.53 -11.08
CA GLN A 74 16.76 -5.29 -12.54
C GLN A 74 16.33 -3.88 -12.97
N CYS A 75 15.82 -3.08 -12.03
CA CYS A 75 15.31 -1.73 -12.27
C CYS A 75 15.99 -0.72 -11.32
N PRO A 76 17.30 -0.43 -11.49
CA PRO A 76 17.99 0.45 -10.57
C PRO A 76 17.49 1.90 -10.74
N PRO A 77 17.35 2.67 -9.64
CA PRO A 77 16.80 4.02 -9.64
C PRO A 77 17.47 4.99 -10.62
N ASP A 78 18.78 4.83 -10.86
CA ASP A 78 19.56 5.69 -11.76
C ASP A 78 19.21 5.51 -13.25
N SER A 79 18.66 4.35 -13.61
CA SER A 79 18.32 4.01 -15.02
C SER A 79 16.82 3.92 -15.26
N SER A 80 16.02 3.95 -14.20
CA SER A 80 14.57 3.76 -14.23
C SER A 80 13.85 5.02 -13.79
N LYS A 81 12.62 5.24 -14.27
CA LYS A 81 11.84 6.40 -13.81
C LYS A 81 11.47 6.21 -12.34
N THR A 82 11.61 7.26 -11.53
CA THR A 82 11.23 7.23 -10.11
C THR A 82 10.14 8.25 -9.82
N ASP A 83 9.29 7.96 -8.83
CA ASP A 83 8.33 8.90 -8.26
C ASP A 83 8.11 8.64 -6.77
N LEU A 84 7.48 9.58 -6.08
CA LEU A 84 7.02 9.39 -4.70
C LEU A 84 5.61 8.80 -4.68
N MET A 85 5.38 7.78 -3.86
CA MET A 85 4.04 7.26 -3.62
C MET A 85 3.23 8.19 -2.70
N GLY A 86 1.93 8.29 -2.95
CA GLY A 86 0.96 8.95 -2.06
C GLY A 86 0.61 10.37 -2.49
N LEU A 87 0.40 11.27 -1.54
CA LEU A 87 0.08 12.69 -1.82
C LEU A 87 1.11 13.40 -2.72
N PRO A 88 2.44 13.19 -2.56
CA PRO A 88 3.42 13.93 -3.35
C PRO A 88 3.67 13.36 -4.75
N ALA A 89 2.94 12.31 -5.17
CA ALA A 89 3.06 11.72 -6.50
C ALA A 89 2.82 12.74 -7.59
N GLN A 90 3.58 12.65 -8.68
CA GLN A 90 3.48 13.57 -9.80
C GLN A 90 3.19 12.83 -11.11
N GLN A 91 2.47 13.51 -12.00
CA GLN A 91 2.30 12.97 -13.34
C GLN A 91 3.64 13.00 -14.08
N ILE A 92 4.12 11.82 -14.49
CA ILE A 92 5.33 11.68 -15.31
C ILE A 92 4.97 11.80 -16.79
N PRO A 93 5.50 12.78 -17.54
CA PRO A 93 5.27 12.90 -18.98
C PRO A 93 5.79 11.69 -19.77
N GLY A 94 5.07 11.29 -20.82
CA GLY A 94 5.48 10.19 -21.70
C GLY A 94 5.50 8.82 -21.01
N LEU A 95 4.74 8.65 -19.93
CA LEU A 95 4.57 7.36 -19.27
C LEU A 95 3.58 6.49 -20.06
N ALA A 96 3.95 5.24 -20.33
CA ALA A 96 3.05 4.30 -21.00
C ALA A 96 1.80 4.03 -20.12
N PRO A 97 0.62 3.80 -20.71
CA PRO A 97 -0.56 3.42 -19.94
C PRO A 97 -0.28 2.20 -19.07
N LYS A 98 -0.81 2.19 -17.84
CA LYS A 98 -0.65 1.08 -16.87
C LYS A 98 0.80 0.80 -16.47
N SER A 99 1.69 1.79 -16.58
CA SER A 99 3.04 1.70 -16.00
C SER A 99 2.96 1.42 -14.51
N LYS A 100 3.87 0.58 -14.01
CA LYS A 100 3.89 0.11 -12.63
C LYS A 100 5.12 0.64 -11.92
N PHE A 101 4.91 1.02 -10.67
CA PHE A 101 5.96 1.46 -9.77
C PHE A 101 5.97 0.56 -8.54
N TYR A 102 7.15 0.29 -8.04
CA TYR A 102 7.37 -0.60 -6.92
C TYR A 102 8.29 0.06 -5.90
N LEU A 103 8.04 -0.24 -4.64
CA LEU A 103 8.88 0.14 -3.52
C LEU A 103 8.76 -0.92 -2.44
N ARG A 104 9.65 -0.84 -1.45
CA ARG A 104 9.55 -1.61 -0.20
C ARG A 104 9.13 -0.67 0.93
N THR A 105 8.42 -1.24 1.89
CA THR A 105 8.00 -0.56 3.12
C THR A 105 8.38 -1.40 4.33
N MET A 106 8.53 -0.75 5.47
CA MET A 106 8.62 -1.39 6.77
C MET A 106 7.24 -1.90 7.22
N ALA A 107 7.25 -2.87 8.13
CA ALA A 107 6.02 -3.37 8.76
C ALA A 107 5.43 -2.39 9.79
N ASP A 108 6.30 -1.55 10.35
CA ASP A 108 5.99 -0.62 11.45
C ASP A 108 6.30 0.83 11.05
N LEU A 109 5.84 1.79 11.86
CA LEU A 109 6.16 3.21 11.67
C LEU A 109 7.65 3.49 11.99
N PRO A 110 8.33 4.33 11.18
CA PRO A 110 7.88 4.89 9.91
C PRO A 110 7.87 3.81 8.80
N TYR A 111 6.82 3.78 7.98
CA TYR A 111 6.66 2.71 6.98
C TYR A 111 7.59 2.83 5.77
N CYS A 112 8.24 3.97 5.51
CA CYS A 112 9.25 4.07 4.46
C CYS A 112 10.59 3.48 4.89
N LEU A 113 11.35 3.05 3.89
CA LEU A 113 12.78 2.78 4.03
C LEU A 113 13.55 4.11 4.09
N GLN A 114 14.62 4.16 4.88
CA GLN A 114 15.53 5.32 4.88
C GLN A 114 16.54 5.15 3.75
N ASP A 115 17.12 6.26 3.28
CA ASP A 115 18.14 6.24 2.22
C ASP A 115 19.33 5.38 2.69
N GLY A 116 19.57 4.24 2.01
CA GLY A 116 20.58 3.24 2.39
C GLY A 116 20.05 1.82 2.60
N ASP A 117 18.72 1.64 2.63
CA ASP A 117 18.05 0.33 2.73
C ASP A 117 17.56 -0.22 1.37
N GLU A 118 17.84 0.45 0.25
CA GLU A 118 17.57 -0.07 -1.10
C GLU A 118 18.57 -1.18 -1.45
N PRO A 119 18.13 -2.34 -1.97
CA PRO A 119 19.05 -3.33 -2.50
C PRO A 119 19.73 -2.78 -3.76
N ALA A 120 21.06 -2.94 -3.80
CA ALA A 120 21.92 -2.67 -4.95
C ALA A 120 21.61 -3.57 -6.14
#